data_AF-A0A2N2LR88-F1
#
_entry.id   AF-A0A2N2LR88-F1
#
_cell.length_a   1.000
_cell.length_b   1.000
_cell.length_c   1.000
_cell.angle_alpha   90.00
_cell.angle_beta   90.00
_cell.angle_gamma   90.00
#
_symmetry.space_group_name_H-M   'P 1'
#
loop_
_entity.id
_entity.type
_entity.pdbx_description
1 polymer ?
#
loop_
_entity_poly.entity_id
_entity_poly.type
_entity_poly.pdbx_seq_one_letter_code
_entity_poly.pdbx_strand_id
1 'polypeptide(L)'
;MASKKTLKIREKREKRVRGKLTGTLERPRLSVFRSDKHIYAQVVNDAEGTTIAAASTLSKELAGKLKGIKKVDVAKEVGKLIAAHL
;
A
#
# COMPACT_ATOMS: atom_id res chain seq x y z
N MET A 1 -18.68 4.11 -2.22
CA MET A 1 -17.60 3.53 -3.06
C MET A 1 -17.17 4.56 -4.09
N ALA A 2 -15.92 4.52 -4.55
CA ALA A 2 -15.43 5.44 -5.59
C ALA A 2 -16.17 5.19 -6.92
N SER A 3 -16.49 6.25 -7.67
CA SER A 3 -17.20 6.10 -8.95
C SER A 3 -16.31 5.45 -10.01
N LYS A 4 -16.91 4.76 -10.99
CA LYS A 4 -16.18 4.11 -12.10
C LYS A 4 -15.26 5.09 -12.85
N LYS A 5 -15.64 6.37 -12.92
CA LYS A 5 -14.83 7.45 -13.49
C LYS A 5 -13.56 7.74 -12.65
N THR A 6 -13.70 7.81 -11.33
CA THR A 6 -12.56 8.06 -10.43
C THR A 6 -11.55 6.91 -10.40
N LEU A 7 -12.03 5.66 -10.49
CA LEU A 7 -11.16 4.48 -10.59
C LEU A 7 -10.31 4.49 -11.86
N LYS A 8 -10.92 4.78 -13.02
CA LYS A 8 -10.19 4.91 -14.30
C LYS A 8 -9.12 6.00 -14.26
N ILE A 9 -9.40 7.14 -13.62
CA ILE A 9 -8.42 8.23 -13.47
C ILE A 9 -7.23 7.76 -12.62
N ARG A 10 -7.51 7.02 -11.53
CA ARG A 10 -6.47 6.47 -10.66
C ARG A 10 -5.59 5.47 -11.40
N GLU A 11 -6.18 4.52 -12.11
CA GLU A 11 -5.45 3.54 -12.92
C GLU A 11 -4.56 4.22 -13.96
N LYS A 12 -5.05 5.28 -14.63
CA LYS A 12 -4.26 6.04 -15.60
C LYS A 12 -3.05 6.73 -14.98
N ARG A 13 -3.21 7.30 -13.77
CA ARG A 13 -2.10 7.91 -13.02
C ARG A 13 -1.10 6.86 -12.56
N GLU A 14 -1.58 5.73 -12.07
CA GLU A 14 -0.78 4.59 -11.62
C GLU A 14 0.07 4.04 -12.77
N LYS A 15 -0.53 3.78 -13.94
CA LYS A 15 0.20 3.34 -15.14
C LYS A 15 1.26 4.35 -15.58
N ARG A 16 0.96 5.65 -15.52
CA ARG A 16 1.93 6.70 -15.87
C ARG A 16 3.14 6.71 -14.94
N VAL A 17 2.92 6.60 -13.63
CA VAL A 17 4.01 6.56 -12.65
C VAL A 17 4.80 5.26 -12.80
N ARG A 18 4.13 4.11 -12.91
CA ARG A 18 4.77 2.79 -13.08
C ARG A 18 5.52 2.65 -14.41
N GLY A 19 5.15 3.40 -15.44
CA GLY A 19 5.91 3.46 -16.68
C GLY A 19 7.26 4.18 -16.57
N LYS A 20 7.47 4.98 -15.50
CA LYS A 20 8.73 5.67 -15.21
C LYS A 20 9.50 5.08 -14.03
N LEU A 21 8.77 4.50 -13.07
CA LEU A 21 9.29 3.93 -11.83
C LEU A 21 9.10 2.43 -11.85
N THR A 22 10.22 1.71 -11.95
CA THR A 22 10.33 0.26 -11.76
C THR A 22 11.00 -0.02 -10.43
N GLY A 23 10.48 -0.97 -9.67
CA GLY A 23 11.11 -1.47 -8.44
C GLY A 23 12.09 -2.60 -8.76
N THR A 24 13.31 -2.52 -8.23
CA THR A 24 14.30 -3.60 -8.26
C THR A 24 14.51 -4.18 -6.86
N LEU A 25 15.32 -5.23 -6.73
CA LEU A 25 15.64 -5.85 -5.44
C LEU A 25 16.33 -4.87 -4.47
N GLU A 26 17.23 -4.02 -4.98
CA GLU A 26 17.90 -2.97 -4.21
C GLU A 26 16.97 -1.79 -3.88
N ARG A 27 16.01 -1.51 -4.76
CA ARG A 27 15.07 -0.40 -4.60
C ARG A 27 13.65 -0.84 -4.97
N PRO A 28 12.97 -1.59 -4.09
CA PRO A 28 11.66 -2.11 -4.39
C PRO A 28 10.61 -0.99 -4.39
N ARG A 29 9.56 -1.17 -5.17
CA ARG A 29 8.49 -0.18 -5.29
C ARG A 29 7.46 -0.38 -4.19
N LEU A 30 7.26 0.65 -3.37
CA LEU A 30 6.16 0.69 -2.40
C LEU A 30 4.84 1.12 -3.07
N SER A 31 3.87 0.21 -3.13
CA SER A 31 2.52 0.46 -3.62
C SER A 31 1.56 0.64 -2.45
N VAL A 32 0.92 1.80 -2.35
CA VAL A 32 -0.04 2.11 -1.27
C VAL A 32 -1.45 2.26 -1.85
N PHE A 33 -2.39 1.50 -1.32
CA PHE A 33 -3.81 1.62 -1.61
C PHE A 33 -4.59 2.05 -0.37
N ARG A 34 -5.24 3.20 -0.45
CA ARG A 34 -6.14 3.70 0.59
C ARG A 34 -7.59 3.67 0.13
N SER A 35 -8.44 3.09 0.95
CA SER A 35 -9.91 3.17 0.89
C SER A 35 -10.43 4.08 2.01
N ASP A 36 -11.74 4.21 2.15
CA ASP A 36 -12.32 5.01 3.23
C ASP A 36 -12.08 4.39 4.63
N LYS A 37 -12.08 3.05 4.70
CA LYS A 37 -11.99 2.28 5.96
C LYS A 37 -10.62 1.62 6.19
N HIS A 38 -9.92 1.26 5.12
CA HIS A 38 -8.71 0.46 5.18
C HIS A 38 -7.57 1.05 4.35
N ILE A 39 -6.35 0.85 4.81
CA ILE A 39 -5.12 1.12 4.05
C ILE A 39 -4.33 -0.17 3.90
N TYR A 40 -3.75 -0.34 2.73
CA TYR A 40 -2.95 -1.47 2.32
C TYR A 40 -1.66 -0.92 1.73
N ALA A 41 -0.55 -1.55 2.04
CA ALA A 41 0.72 -1.21 1.43
C ALA A 41 1.54 -2.47 1.18
N GLN A 42 2.21 -2.48 0.03
CA GLN A 42 2.91 -3.63 -0.53
C GLN A 42 4.25 -3.17 -1.09
N VAL A 43 5.30 -3.93 -0.81
CA VAL A 43 6.65 -3.73 -1.31
C VAL A 43 6.86 -4.74 -2.42
N VAL A 44 7.01 -4.26 -3.65
CA VAL A 44 7.04 -5.11 -4.84
C VAL A 44 8.38 -4.99 -5.54
N ASN A 45 8.99 -6.13 -5.86
CA ASN A 45 10.08 -6.24 -6.81
C ASN A 45 9.48 -6.43 -8.21
N ASP A 46 9.55 -5.40 -9.06
CA ASP A 46 9.00 -5.48 -10.42
C ASP A 46 9.90 -6.30 -11.36
N ALA A 47 11.17 -6.56 -11.00
CA ALA A 47 12.08 -7.39 -11.81
C ALA A 47 11.69 -8.88 -11.77
N GLU A 48 11.31 -9.37 -10.60
CA GLU A 48 10.88 -10.76 -10.38
C GLU A 48 9.35 -10.90 -10.35
N GLY A 49 8.62 -9.79 -10.28
CA GLY A 49 7.16 -9.79 -10.13
C GLY A 49 6.68 -10.26 -8.74
N THR A 50 7.57 -10.28 -7.76
CA THR A 50 7.32 -10.80 -6.41
C THR A 50 7.01 -9.67 -5.42
N THR A 51 6.09 -9.93 -4.49
CA THR A 51 5.84 -9.02 -3.36
C THR A 51 6.72 -9.46 -2.19
N ILE A 52 7.65 -8.62 -1.77
CA ILE A 52 8.61 -8.90 -0.70
C ILE A 52 7.90 -8.83 0.66
N ALA A 53 7.15 -7.75 0.88
CA ALA A 53 6.46 -7.50 2.13
C ALA A 53 5.10 -6.86 1.87
N ALA A 54 4.11 -7.16 2.71
CA ALA A 54 2.79 -6.55 2.64
C ALA A 54 2.21 -6.36 4.04
N ALA A 55 1.64 -5.18 4.30
CA ALA A 55 0.85 -4.95 5.50
C ALA A 55 -0.43 -4.19 5.19
N SER A 56 -1.44 -4.42 6.01
CA SER A 56 -2.72 -3.73 5.90
C SER A 56 -3.38 -3.61 7.26
N THR A 57 -4.39 -2.75 7.36
CA THR A 57 -5.23 -2.64 8.56
C THR A 57 -5.99 -3.92 8.91
N LEU A 58 -6.05 -4.89 7.99
CA LEU A 58 -6.66 -6.19 8.19
C LEU A 58 -5.66 -7.27 8.61
N SER A 59 -4.36 -6.95 8.64
CA SER A 59 -3.34 -7.88 9.14
C SER A 59 -3.59 -8.21 10.61
N LYS A 60 -3.35 -9.46 11.01
CA LYS A 60 -3.62 -9.95 12.38
C LYS A 60 -2.91 -9.11 13.46
N GLU A 61 -1.77 -8.51 13.12
CA GLU A 61 -0.96 -7.67 14.01
C GLU A 61 -1.60 -6.31 14.33
N LEU A 62 -2.44 -5.79 13.42
CA LEU A 62 -3.18 -4.53 13.57
C LEU A 62 -4.67 -4.70 13.78
N ALA A 63 -5.20 -5.88 13.45
CA ALA A 63 -6.61 -6.21 13.61
C ALA A 63 -7.00 -6.10 15.09
N GLY A 64 -7.76 -5.04 15.43
CA GLY A 64 -8.24 -4.78 16.79
C GLY A 64 -7.56 -3.61 17.50
N LYS A 65 -6.29 -3.28 17.17
CA LYS A 65 -5.58 -2.13 17.75
C LYS A 65 -6.06 -0.78 17.20
N LEU A 66 -6.70 -0.78 16.02
CA LEU A 66 -7.05 0.42 15.27
C LEU A 66 -8.44 1.00 15.59
N LYS A 67 -9.17 0.47 16.59
CA LYS A 67 -10.50 0.98 16.95
C LYS A 67 -10.38 2.34 17.65
N GLY A 68 -10.98 3.37 17.06
CA GLY A 68 -11.06 4.74 17.63
C GLY A 68 -9.85 5.63 17.34
N ILE A 69 -8.84 5.13 16.62
CA ILE A 69 -7.63 5.89 16.27
C ILE A 69 -7.87 6.75 15.02
N LYS A 70 -7.25 7.93 14.97
CA LYS A 70 -7.29 8.82 13.79
C LYS A 70 -6.70 8.10 12.57
N LYS A 71 -7.29 8.32 11.38
CA LYS A 71 -6.86 7.69 10.12
C LYS A 71 -5.37 7.88 9.80
N VAL A 72 -4.77 8.98 10.26
CA VAL A 72 -3.34 9.29 10.07
C VAL A 72 -2.45 8.36 10.90
N ASP A 73 -2.81 8.10 12.15
CA ASP A 73 -2.00 7.27 13.05
C ASP A 73 -2.11 5.78 12.66
N VAL A 74 -3.29 5.35 12.18
CA VAL A 74 -3.47 4.04 11.53
C VAL A 74 -2.49 3.86 10.37
N ALA A 75 -2.30 4.88 9.53
CA ALA A 75 -1.37 4.82 8.41
C ALA A 75 0.09 4.77 8.87
N LYS A 76 0.44 5.44 9.98
CA LYS A 76 1.78 5.36 10.58
C LYS A 76 2.08 3.95 11.09
N GLU A 77 1.12 3.31 11.76
CA GLU A 77 1.31 1.93 12.24
C GLU A 77 1.49 0.93 11.10
N VAL A 78 0.69 1.05 10.02
CA VAL A 78 0.87 0.23 8.82
C VAL A 78 2.25 0.45 8.19
N GLY A 79 2.72 1.70 8.13
CA GLY A 79 4.07 2.01 7.64
C GLY A 79 5.17 1.40 8.50
N LYS A 80 5.04 1.47 9.84
CA LYS A 80 5.98 0.85 10.78
C LYS A 80 6.02 -0.67 10.63
N LEU A 81 4.87 -1.32 10.46
CA LEU A 81 4.83 -2.76 10.25
C LEU A 81 5.52 -3.17 8.95
N ILE A 82 5.29 -2.45 7.85
CA ILE A 82 5.97 -2.78 6.59
C ILE A 82 7.48 -2.63 6.73
N ALA A 83 7.95 -1.59 7.42
CA ALA A 83 9.38 -1.41 7.68
C ALA A 83 9.97 -2.51 8.58
N ALA A 84 9.15 -3.18 9.40
CA ALA A 84 9.60 -4.32 10.21
C ALA A 84 9.61 -5.64 9.44
N HIS A 85 8.79 -5.75 8.38
CA HIS A 85 8.69 -6.94 7.51
C HIS A 85 9.63 -6.86 6.29
N LEU A 86 10.46 -5.82 6.19
CA LEU A 86 11.37 -5.52 5.09
C LEU A 86 12.81 -5.58 5.61
#